data_AF-A0A6P0RUL3-F1
#
_entry.id   AF-A0A6P0RUL3-F1
#
_cell.length_a   1.000
_cell.length_b   1.000
_cell.length_c   1.000
_cell.angle_alpha   90.00
_cell.angle_beta   90.00
_cell.angle_gamma   90.00
#
_symmetry.space_group_name_H-M   'P 1'
#
loop_
_entity.id
_entity.type
_entity.pdbx_description
1 polymer ?
#
loop_
_entity_poly.entity_id
_entity_poly.type
_entity_poly.pdbx_seq_one_letter_code
_entity_poly.pdbx_strand_id
1 'polypeptide(L)'
;MAEPQSDQYDTIIALEFARRHGYTRKEVGSDPTFFDGKVAIRKDSALSDQYSLCIPASPDHPNIKRACDLIRLWPKVFIQCQFLIESVSVFIDTQASCDAEQGSIYNIGSICSSGTHGFGTIASTINSHVGFAEAIVHEMAHHKLRALGVEFESAERIIRNPIGQKFKSPIKLDCLRPMSAVLHAQYSYTYVSALDIEIITAGKAAERDRCIAEVSLAKNLPKLEFGLKVIEDNAEVDHAGADFLEGYFNWLDYVLEAGYQILDEFGISPQVFVHPLETHDDCGDSTDLLQDGHTVPCRLSSIEEHDLGDEMLLYSLDKEIGISLNSSAKAIWELCNGKRTVDEISEELSLSLDLSSADLLPEVKAAITQLSKFGLLKLAGGSRERGI
;
A
#
# COMPACT_ATOMS: atom_id res chain seq x y z
N MET A 1 -9.32 -7.47 -21.52
CA MET A 1 -7.89 -7.35 -21.11
C MET A 1 -7.74 -6.87 -19.68
N ALA A 2 -8.41 -5.78 -19.26
CA ALA A 2 -8.30 -5.30 -17.88
C ALA A 2 -9.00 -6.22 -16.86
N GLU A 3 -10.29 -6.50 -17.04
CA GLU A 3 -11.05 -7.46 -16.22
C GLU A 3 -10.66 -8.92 -16.55
N PRO A 4 -10.63 -9.83 -15.55
CA PRO A 4 -10.62 -11.27 -15.77
C PRO A 4 -11.75 -11.75 -16.69
N GLN A 5 -11.39 -12.46 -17.76
CA GLN A 5 -12.37 -12.94 -18.76
C GLN A 5 -12.67 -14.43 -18.58
N SER A 6 -13.92 -14.84 -18.82
CA SER A 6 -14.35 -16.24 -18.70
C SER A 6 -13.69 -17.14 -19.74
N ASP A 7 -13.40 -16.62 -20.92
CA ASP A 7 -12.67 -17.30 -22.00
C ASP A 7 -11.15 -17.26 -21.84
N GLN A 8 -10.65 -16.63 -20.77
CA GLN A 8 -9.23 -16.49 -20.45
C GLN A 8 -8.42 -15.73 -21.51
N TYR A 9 -9.06 -14.96 -22.39
CA TYR A 9 -8.36 -14.22 -23.44
C TYR A 9 -7.28 -13.31 -22.85
N ASP A 10 -7.60 -12.58 -21.79
CA ASP A 10 -6.67 -11.69 -21.11
C ASP A 10 -5.47 -12.43 -20.48
N THR A 11 -5.71 -13.61 -19.91
CA THR A 11 -4.68 -14.51 -19.39
C THR A 11 -3.72 -14.98 -20.48
N ILE A 12 -4.27 -15.43 -21.61
CA ILE A 12 -3.51 -15.98 -22.73
C ILE A 12 -2.62 -14.90 -23.35
N ILE A 13 -3.17 -13.69 -23.54
CA ILE A 13 -2.42 -12.56 -24.06
C ILE A 13 -1.30 -12.13 -23.10
N ALA A 14 -1.58 -12.05 -21.79
CA ALA A 14 -0.53 -11.75 -20.81
C ALA A 14 0.61 -12.79 -20.85
N LEU A 15 0.30 -14.09 -20.92
CA LEU A 15 1.31 -15.14 -21.08
C LEU A 15 2.11 -15.02 -22.37
N GLU A 16 1.46 -14.68 -23.48
CA GLU A 16 2.13 -14.49 -24.76
C GLU A 16 3.13 -13.33 -24.70
N PHE A 17 2.75 -12.21 -24.09
CA PHE A 17 3.70 -11.11 -23.88
C PHE A 17 4.84 -11.50 -22.92
N ALA A 18 4.56 -12.20 -21.82
CA ALA A 18 5.60 -12.68 -20.92
C ALA A 18 6.60 -13.59 -21.68
N ARG A 19 6.11 -14.51 -22.51
CA ARG A 19 6.95 -15.42 -23.33
C ARG A 19 7.83 -14.67 -24.33
N ARG A 20 7.32 -13.60 -24.94
CA ARG A 20 8.11 -12.72 -25.82
C ARG A 20 9.26 -12.04 -25.08
N HIS A 21 9.12 -11.81 -23.78
CA HIS A 21 10.17 -11.33 -22.88
C HIS A 21 11.02 -12.47 -22.27
N GLY A 22 10.96 -13.67 -22.85
CA GLY A 22 11.80 -14.80 -22.46
C GLY A 22 11.26 -15.63 -21.29
N TYR A 23 10.06 -15.35 -20.78
CA TYR A 23 9.44 -16.19 -19.75
C TYR A 23 9.21 -17.61 -20.27
N THR A 24 9.76 -18.58 -19.52
CA THR A 24 9.47 -20.00 -19.70
C THR A 24 9.03 -20.56 -18.38
N ARG A 25 7.79 -21.07 -18.32
CA ARG A 25 7.24 -21.63 -17.10
C ARG A 25 8.02 -22.88 -16.68
N LYS A 26 8.53 -22.88 -15.45
CA LYS A 26 9.14 -24.07 -14.86
C LYS A 26 8.07 -25.09 -14.48
N GLU A 27 8.27 -26.34 -14.86
CA GLU A 27 7.40 -27.44 -14.45
C GLU A 27 7.39 -27.60 -12.92
N VAL A 28 6.24 -28.00 -12.36
CA VAL A 28 6.09 -28.22 -10.91
C VAL A 28 6.98 -29.36 -10.40
N GLY A 29 7.24 -30.38 -11.23
CA GLY A 29 8.11 -31.51 -10.88
C GLY A 29 7.59 -32.28 -9.66
N SER A 30 8.48 -32.52 -8.69
CA SER A 30 8.17 -33.17 -7.40
C SER A 30 7.91 -32.18 -6.27
N ASP A 31 7.86 -30.87 -6.56
CA ASP A 31 7.60 -29.86 -5.53
C ASP A 31 6.15 -30.03 -5.00
N PRO A 32 5.88 -29.72 -3.72
CA PRO A 32 4.52 -29.57 -3.24
C PRO A 32 3.76 -28.56 -4.11
N THR A 33 2.45 -28.76 -4.27
CA THR A 33 1.67 -27.98 -5.22
C THR A 33 0.40 -27.40 -4.60
N PHE A 34 -0.07 -26.32 -5.20
CA PHE A 34 -1.35 -25.69 -4.93
C PHE A 34 -2.09 -25.39 -6.26
N PHE A 35 -3.36 -24.96 -6.20
CA PHE A 35 -4.24 -24.80 -7.36
C PHE A 35 -4.33 -26.03 -8.27
N ASP A 36 -4.79 -27.14 -7.72
CA ASP A 36 -5.01 -28.41 -8.43
C ASP A 36 -3.73 -28.95 -9.12
N GLY A 37 -2.59 -28.79 -8.46
CA GLY A 37 -1.31 -29.31 -8.95
C GLY A 37 -0.61 -28.41 -9.97
N LYS A 38 -1.12 -27.20 -10.24
CA LYS A 38 -0.59 -26.33 -11.30
C LYS A 38 0.49 -25.37 -10.82
N VAL A 39 0.50 -25.00 -9.55
CA VAL A 39 1.43 -24.01 -9.01
C VAL A 39 2.30 -24.67 -7.95
N ALA A 40 3.62 -24.52 -8.07
CA ALA A 40 4.54 -25.12 -7.12
C ALA A 40 4.67 -24.25 -5.85
N ILE A 41 4.84 -24.89 -4.70
CA ILE A 41 5.23 -24.23 -3.45
C ILE A 41 6.74 -24.43 -3.32
N ARG A 42 7.50 -23.36 -3.54
CA ARG A 42 8.97 -23.40 -3.57
C ARG A 42 9.53 -22.40 -2.58
N LYS A 43 10.65 -22.74 -1.96
CA LYS A 43 11.40 -21.78 -1.13
C LYS A 43 12.24 -20.88 -2.02
N ASP A 44 12.00 -19.58 -1.97
CA ASP A 44 12.91 -18.57 -2.50
C ASP A 44 13.90 -18.15 -1.41
N SER A 45 15.12 -18.70 -1.48
CA SER A 45 16.16 -18.43 -0.50
C SER A 45 16.72 -17.02 -0.57
N ALA A 46 16.57 -16.30 -1.70
CA ALA A 46 17.07 -14.94 -1.81
C ALA A 46 16.21 -13.92 -1.04
N LEU A 47 14.99 -14.30 -0.66
CA LEU A 47 14.08 -13.46 0.11
C LEU A 47 14.24 -13.60 1.62
N SER A 48 14.99 -14.58 2.13
CA SER A 48 15.16 -14.74 3.59
C SER A 48 15.74 -13.50 4.26
N ASP A 49 16.61 -12.77 3.55
CA ASP A 49 17.28 -11.60 4.09
C ASP A 49 16.38 -10.35 4.04
N GLN A 50 15.44 -10.31 3.08
CA GLN A 50 14.47 -9.21 2.94
C GLN A 50 13.33 -9.32 3.97
N TYR A 51 13.03 -10.54 4.41
CA TYR A 51 11.98 -10.82 5.38
C TYR A 51 12.58 -11.31 6.70
N SER A 52 13.39 -10.47 7.34
CA SER A 52 14.09 -10.81 8.60
C SER A 52 13.15 -11.24 9.75
N LEU A 53 11.88 -10.81 9.70
CA LEU A 53 10.83 -11.16 10.66
C LEU A 53 9.97 -12.36 10.25
N CYS A 54 10.22 -12.95 9.08
CA CYS A 54 9.44 -14.06 8.57
C CYS A 54 10.28 -15.34 8.51
N ILE A 55 9.63 -16.47 8.76
CA ILE A 55 10.24 -17.80 8.61
C ILE A 55 9.51 -18.57 7.51
N PRO A 56 10.19 -19.46 6.76
CA PRO A 56 9.52 -20.30 5.78
C PRO A 56 8.38 -21.13 6.43
N ALA A 57 7.21 -21.13 5.81
CA ALA A 57 6.08 -21.93 6.25
C ALA A 57 6.21 -23.39 5.77
N SER A 58 5.51 -24.31 6.43
CA SER A 58 5.33 -25.67 5.90
C SER A 58 4.54 -25.62 4.57
N PRO A 59 4.92 -26.39 3.53
CA PRO A 59 4.13 -26.49 2.30
C PRO A 59 2.76 -27.15 2.52
N ASP A 60 2.56 -27.85 3.64
CA ASP A 60 1.28 -28.44 4.03
C ASP A 60 0.49 -27.54 4.99
N HIS A 61 0.84 -26.26 5.11
CA HIS A 61 0.16 -25.34 6.01
C HIS A 61 -1.33 -25.21 5.64
N PRO A 62 -2.27 -25.39 6.58
CA PRO A 62 -3.71 -25.52 6.28
C PRO A 62 -4.29 -24.28 5.59
N ASN A 63 -3.74 -23.10 5.85
CA ASN A 63 -4.17 -21.86 5.22
C ASN A 63 -3.92 -21.83 3.70
N ILE A 64 -2.98 -22.62 3.17
CA ILE A 64 -2.75 -22.71 1.71
C ILE A 64 -4.00 -23.26 1.03
N LYS A 65 -4.52 -24.38 1.56
CA LYS A 65 -5.74 -25.00 1.03
C LYS A 65 -6.94 -24.07 1.18
N ARG A 66 -7.10 -23.43 2.34
CA ARG A 66 -8.24 -22.54 2.60
C ARG A 66 -8.22 -21.30 1.70
N ALA A 67 -7.05 -20.69 1.47
CA ALA A 67 -6.89 -19.58 0.53
C ALA A 67 -7.23 -20.00 -0.90
N CYS A 68 -6.76 -21.19 -1.31
CA CYS A 68 -7.11 -21.78 -2.61
C CYS A 68 -8.62 -21.98 -2.76
N ASP A 69 -9.30 -22.43 -1.70
CA ASP A 69 -10.76 -22.62 -1.68
C ASP A 69 -11.51 -21.28 -1.77
N LEU A 70 -11.00 -20.20 -1.16
CA LEU A 70 -11.56 -18.84 -1.30
C LEU A 70 -11.39 -18.29 -2.72
N ILE A 71 -10.20 -18.39 -3.32
CA ILE A 71 -9.98 -17.94 -4.70
C ILE A 71 -10.86 -18.74 -5.68
N ARG A 72 -11.17 -20.01 -5.38
CA ARG A 72 -12.05 -20.84 -6.20
C ARG A 72 -13.50 -20.31 -6.25
N LEU A 73 -13.90 -19.44 -5.32
CA LEU A 73 -15.19 -18.75 -5.39
C LEU A 73 -15.27 -17.80 -6.59
N TRP A 74 -14.13 -17.39 -7.16
CA TRP A 74 -14.03 -16.60 -8.38
C TRP A 74 -13.40 -17.41 -9.53
N PRO A 75 -14.19 -18.20 -10.29
CA PRO A 75 -13.64 -19.22 -11.20
C PRO A 75 -12.73 -18.65 -12.28
N LYS A 76 -13.03 -17.44 -12.78
CA LYS A 76 -12.20 -16.77 -13.80
C LYS A 76 -10.77 -16.60 -13.28
N VAL A 77 -10.62 -16.01 -12.09
CA VAL A 77 -9.32 -15.73 -11.46
C VAL A 77 -8.63 -16.97 -10.93
N PHE A 78 -9.38 -17.95 -10.42
CA PHE A 78 -8.80 -19.24 -10.07
C PHE A 78 -8.02 -19.87 -11.24
N ILE A 79 -8.59 -19.83 -12.45
CA ILE A 79 -7.93 -20.29 -13.66
C ILE A 79 -6.76 -19.36 -14.02
N GLN A 80 -6.91 -18.03 -13.93
CA GLN A 80 -5.79 -17.11 -14.17
C GLN A 80 -4.58 -17.42 -13.30
N CYS A 81 -4.80 -17.64 -12.01
CA CYS A 81 -3.75 -18.03 -11.07
C CYS A 81 -3.05 -19.32 -11.50
N GLN A 82 -3.81 -20.32 -11.97
CA GLN A 82 -3.21 -21.55 -12.51
C GLN A 82 -2.31 -21.30 -13.72
N PHE A 83 -2.57 -20.28 -14.54
CA PHE A 83 -1.82 -19.98 -15.76
C PHE A 83 -0.65 -19.02 -15.53
N LEU A 84 -0.84 -17.98 -14.73
CA LEU A 84 0.09 -16.87 -14.58
C LEU A 84 1.06 -17.06 -13.42
N ILE A 85 0.69 -17.85 -12.41
CA ILE A 85 1.55 -18.13 -11.27
C ILE A 85 2.28 -19.44 -11.54
N GLU A 86 3.59 -19.36 -11.49
CA GLU A 86 4.48 -20.51 -11.57
C GLU A 86 4.71 -21.12 -10.19
N SER A 87 5.08 -20.30 -9.21
CA SER A 87 5.35 -20.76 -7.86
C SER A 87 5.16 -19.71 -6.79
N VAL A 88 4.88 -20.17 -5.57
CA VAL A 88 4.74 -19.33 -4.38
C VAL A 88 5.73 -19.75 -3.31
N SER A 89 6.45 -18.77 -2.76
CA SER A 89 7.20 -18.89 -1.50
C SER A 89 6.32 -18.44 -0.35
N VAL A 90 6.10 -19.35 0.60
CA VAL A 90 5.16 -19.14 1.69
C VAL A 90 5.93 -18.94 2.98
N PHE A 91 5.59 -17.88 3.71
CA PHE A 91 6.25 -17.51 4.96
C PHE A 91 5.25 -17.35 6.10
N ILE A 92 5.72 -17.47 7.33
CA ILE A 92 5.00 -17.08 8.55
C ILE A 92 5.66 -15.81 9.06
N ASP A 93 4.90 -14.72 9.14
CA ASP A 93 5.33 -13.53 9.88
C ASP A 93 5.30 -13.84 11.37
N THR A 94 6.45 -13.79 12.03
CA THR A 94 6.56 -14.15 13.44
C THR A 94 5.95 -13.08 14.36
N GLN A 95 5.82 -11.83 13.91
CA GLN A 95 5.24 -10.75 14.70
C GLN A 95 3.72 -10.77 14.66
N ALA A 96 3.12 -11.12 13.51
CA ALA A 96 1.67 -11.19 13.35
C ALA A 96 1.00 -12.24 14.27
N SER A 97 1.74 -13.23 14.77
CA SER A 97 1.26 -14.27 15.69
C SER A 97 0.72 -13.72 17.01
N CYS A 98 1.28 -12.61 17.51
CA CYS A 98 0.91 -12.03 18.80
C CYS A 98 -0.51 -11.46 18.81
N ASP A 99 -1.02 -11.03 17.65
CA ASP A 99 -2.31 -10.34 17.53
C ASP A 99 -3.45 -11.31 17.20
N ALA A 100 -3.14 -12.43 16.53
CA ALA A 100 -4.13 -13.42 16.11
C ALA A 100 -4.77 -14.16 17.31
N GLU A 101 -4.03 -14.37 18.40
CA GLU A 101 -4.56 -14.95 19.64
C GLU A 101 -5.58 -14.03 20.33
N GLN A 102 -5.54 -12.72 20.08
CA GLN A 102 -6.47 -11.75 20.63
C GLN A 102 -7.74 -11.57 19.78
N GLY A 103 -7.84 -12.29 18.65
CA GLY A 103 -9.03 -12.24 17.79
C GLY A 103 -9.23 -10.89 17.09
N SER A 104 -8.20 -10.04 17.00
CA SER A 104 -8.30 -8.77 16.31
C SER A 104 -8.50 -9.01 14.82
N ILE A 105 -9.67 -8.60 14.32
CA ILE A 105 -10.00 -8.64 12.89
C ILE A 105 -9.22 -7.59 12.08
N TYR A 106 -8.53 -6.67 12.76
CA TYR A 106 -7.93 -5.48 12.14
C TYR A 106 -6.53 -5.72 11.56
N ASN A 107 -5.84 -6.79 11.98
CA ASN A 107 -4.46 -7.11 11.54
C ASN A 107 -4.40 -8.32 10.59
N ILE A 108 -5.34 -8.42 9.64
CA ILE A 108 -5.52 -9.59 8.76
C ILE A 108 -4.88 -9.37 7.37
N GLY A 109 -3.83 -8.57 7.31
CA GLY A 109 -3.05 -8.38 6.09
C GLY A 109 -2.11 -9.56 5.80
N SER A 110 -1.61 -9.61 4.56
CA SER A 110 -0.44 -10.41 4.21
C SER A 110 0.64 -9.50 3.64
N ILE A 111 1.89 -9.76 4.04
CA ILE A 111 3.04 -9.15 3.41
C ILE A 111 3.29 -9.95 2.14
N CYS A 112 3.32 -9.29 0.99
CA CYS A 112 3.57 -9.94 -0.29
C CYS A 112 4.55 -9.15 -1.16
N SER A 113 5.19 -9.87 -2.07
CA SER A 113 6.00 -9.31 -3.14
C SER A 113 6.13 -10.31 -4.28
N SER A 114 6.71 -9.84 -5.37
CA SER A 114 7.12 -10.70 -6.47
C SER A 114 8.37 -11.48 -6.06
N GLY A 115 8.42 -12.77 -6.43
CA GLY A 115 9.58 -13.62 -6.18
C GLY A 115 10.81 -13.17 -6.97
N THR A 116 11.99 -13.64 -6.57
CA THR A 116 13.27 -13.24 -7.20
C THR A 116 13.51 -13.87 -8.57
N HIS A 117 12.67 -14.82 -8.96
CA HIS A 117 12.78 -15.56 -10.22
C HIS A 117 11.94 -14.93 -11.35
N GLY A 118 11.36 -13.75 -11.11
CA GLY A 118 10.66 -12.95 -12.11
C GLY A 118 9.18 -13.30 -12.25
N PHE A 119 8.66 -13.16 -13.49
CA PHE A 119 7.24 -13.30 -13.79
C PHE A 119 6.65 -14.62 -13.28
N GLY A 120 5.50 -14.52 -12.61
CA GLY A 120 4.77 -15.67 -12.08
C GLY A 120 5.34 -16.25 -10.78
N THR A 121 6.39 -15.66 -10.21
CA THR A 121 6.84 -16.04 -8.87
C THR A 121 6.33 -15.06 -7.83
N ILE A 122 5.82 -15.58 -6.71
CA ILE A 122 5.21 -14.79 -5.63
C ILE A 122 5.86 -15.20 -4.31
N ALA A 123 6.02 -14.24 -3.41
CA ALA A 123 6.35 -14.47 -2.01
C ALA A 123 5.30 -13.82 -1.13
N SER A 124 4.79 -14.56 -0.14
CA SER A 124 3.73 -14.03 0.72
C SER A 124 3.65 -14.71 2.08
N THR A 125 3.24 -13.95 3.11
CA THR A 125 2.99 -14.48 4.45
C THR A 125 1.61 -15.13 4.55
N ILE A 126 1.47 -16.16 5.39
CA ILE A 126 0.29 -17.03 5.43
C ILE A 126 -0.42 -17.12 6.78
N ASN A 127 -0.18 -16.15 7.65
CA ASN A 127 -0.79 -16.07 8.97
C ASN A 127 -2.33 -16.07 8.89
N SER A 128 -2.90 -15.49 7.83
CA SER A 128 -4.33 -15.56 7.49
C SER A 128 -4.53 -16.17 6.10
N HIS A 129 -5.49 -17.09 5.94
CA HIS A 129 -5.81 -17.62 4.61
C HIS A 129 -6.58 -16.64 3.73
N VAL A 130 -7.33 -15.69 4.32
CA VAL A 130 -7.97 -14.61 3.56
C VAL A 130 -6.90 -13.63 3.04
N GLY A 131 -6.05 -13.12 3.94
CA GLY A 131 -4.95 -12.24 3.55
C GLY A 131 -3.95 -12.88 2.58
N PHE A 132 -3.70 -14.19 2.71
CA PHE A 132 -2.90 -14.93 1.73
C PHE A 132 -3.63 -15.04 0.37
N ALA A 133 -4.94 -15.25 0.34
CA ALA A 133 -5.71 -15.26 -0.91
C ALA A 133 -5.67 -13.90 -1.62
N GLU A 134 -5.86 -12.81 -0.86
CA GLU A 134 -5.73 -11.42 -1.34
C GLU A 134 -4.33 -11.16 -1.91
N ALA A 135 -3.27 -11.54 -1.18
CA ALA A 135 -1.90 -11.38 -1.64
C ALA A 135 -1.60 -12.12 -2.96
N ILE A 136 -2.17 -13.31 -3.14
CA ILE A 136 -2.02 -14.07 -4.40
C ILE A 136 -2.63 -13.32 -5.58
N VAL A 137 -3.87 -12.83 -5.45
CA VAL A 137 -4.53 -12.10 -6.55
C VAL A 137 -3.90 -10.72 -6.77
N HIS A 138 -3.42 -10.08 -5.70
CA HIS A 138 -2.67 -8.82 -5.74
C HIS A 138 -1.41 -8.94 -6.59
N GLU A 139 -0.54 -9.90 -6.26
CA GLU A 139 0.73 -10.09 -6.99
C GLU A 139 0.51 -10.63 -8.40
N MET A 140 -0.51 -11.47 -8.62
CA MET A 140 -0.91 -11.88 -9.97
C MET A 140 -1.28 -10.66 -10.83
N ALA A 141 -2.03 -9.69 -10.28
CA ALA A 141 -2.39 -8.47 -10.99
C ALA A 141 -1.16 -7.63 -11.36
N HIS A 142 -0.16 -7.54 -10.49
CA HIS A 142 1.12 -6.92 -10.82
C HIS A 142 1.84 -7.66 -11.96
N HIS A 143 1.91 -8.99 -11.91
CA HIS A 143 2.51 -9.79 -12.99
C HIS A 143 1.80 -9.54 -14.33
N LYS A 144 0.47 -9.41 -14.36
CA LYS A 144 -0.28 -9.08 -15.59
C LYS A 144 0.16 -7.73 -16.17
N LEU A 145 0.27 -6.68 -15.35
CA LEU A 145 0.72 -5.37 -15.83
C LEU A 145 2.15 -5.41 -16.36
N ARG A 146 3.07 -6.09 -15.66
CA ARG A 146 4.46 -6.27 -16.12
C ARG A 146 4.53 -6.99 -17.47
N ALA A 147 3.74 -8.06 -17.62
CA ALA A 147 3.65 -8.75 -18.90
C ALA A 147 3.14 -7.82 -20.02
N LEU A 148 2.24 -6.88 -19.71
CA LEU A 148 1.77 -5.89 -20.68
C LEU A 148 2.75 -4.73 -20.93
N GLY A 149 3.95 -4.78 -20.34
CA GLY A 149 4.99 -3.77 -20.50
C GLY A 149 4.82 -2.56 -19.56
N VAL A 150 4.07 -2.69 -18.48
CA VAL A 150 3.93 -1.67 -17.44
C VAL A 150 4.70 -2.15 -16.21
N GLU A 151 5.79 -1.47 -15.89
CA GLU A 151 6.58 -1.66 -14.68
C GLU A 151 6.28 -0.54 -13.67
N PHE A 152 6.70 -0.72 -12.42
CA PHE A 152 6.48 0.32 -11.40
C PHE A 152 7.13 1.66 -11.74
N GLU A 153 8.28 1.65 -12.40
CA GLU A 153 9.05 2.87 -12.68
C GLU A 153 9.27 3.10 -14.18
N SER A 154 8.66 2.31 -15.04
CA SER A 154 8.71 2.52 -16.49
C SER A 154 7.50 1.89 -17.15
N ALA A 155 7.16 2.33 -18.35
CA ALA A 155 6.14 1.67 -19.16
C ALA A 155 6.55 1.75 -20.62
N GLU A 156 6.58 0.60 -21.29
CA GLU A 156 6.81 0.52 -22.74
C GLU A 156 5.53 0.80 -23.52
N ARG A 157 4.38 0.53 -22.91
CA ARG A 157 3.04 0.66 -23.47
C ARG A 157 2.05 1.08 -22.39
N ILE A 158 0.82 1.37 -22.80
CA ILE A 158 -0.31 1.75 -21.92
C ILE A 158 -0.10 3.15 -21.34
N ILE A 159 0.88 3.34 -20.43
CA ILE A 159 1.20 4.63 -19.82
C ILE A 159 2.35 5.31 -20.58
N ARG A 160 2.18 6.60 -20.88
CA ARG A 160 3.16 7.46 -21.58
C ARG A 160 3.69 8.61 -20.73
N ASN A 161 3.11 8.85 -19.54
CA ASN A 161 3.62 9.87 -18.62
C ASN A 161 5.13 9.68 -18.40
N PRO A 162 5.94 10.75 -18.46
CA PRO A 162 7.36 10.66 -18.12
C PRO A 162 7.57 10.15 -16.68
N ILE A 163 8.60 9.33 -16.44
CA ILE A 163 8.93 8.81 -15.09
C ILE A 163 9.11 9.92 -14.04
N GLY A 164 9.57 11.11 -14.45
CA GLY A 164 9.77 12.27 -13.58
C GLY A 164 8.46 12.96 -13.17
N GLN A 165 7.36 12.72 -13.88
CA GLN A 165 6.04 13.20 -13.51
C GLN A 165 5.45 12.28 -12.44
N LYS A 166 5.28 12.81 -11.22
CA LYS A 166 4.87 12.04 -10.05
C LYS A 166 3.49 12.47 -9.56
N PHE A 167 2.75 11.51 -9.00
CA PHE A 167 1.35 11.64 -8.60
C PHE A 167 1.13 11.00 -7.23
N LYS A 168 0.04 11.36 -6.57
CA LYS A 168 -0.37 10.77 -5.29
C LYS A 168 -0.80 9.33 -5.53
N SER A 169 -0.31 8.39 -4.71
CA SER A 169 -0.68 6.97 -4.82
C SER A 169 -1.77 6.65 -3.79
N PRO A 170 -2.81 5.89 -4.14
CA PRO A 170 -3.82 5.46 -3.16
C PRO A 170 -3.24 4.55 -2.05
N ILE A 171 -2.04 3.99 -2.26
CA ILE A 171 -1.45 2.97 -1.39
C ILE A 171 -0.12 3.43 -0.78
N LYS A 172 0.77 4.02 -1.59
CA LYS A 172 2.04 4.58 -1.09
C LYS A 172 1.85 6.05 -0.74
N LEU A 173 1.50 6.27 0.52
CA LEU A 173 1.05 7.57 1.04
C LEU A 173 2.20 8.51 1.45
N ASP A 174 3.42 7.97 1.54
CA ASP A 174 4.63 8.65 2.01
C ASP A 174 5.37 9.42 0.92
N CYS A 175 5.08 9.14 -0.36
CA CYS A 175 5.76 9.78 -1.49
C CYS A 175 4.88 9.85 -2.74
N LEU A 176 5.23 10.76 -3.66
CA LEU A 176 4.63 10.77 -5.00
C LEU A 176 5.28 9.70 -5.89
N ARG A 177 4.49 9.08 -6.76
CA ARG A 177 4.87 7.93 -7.58
C ARG A 177 4.65 8.20 -9.07
N PRO A 178 5.43 7.61 -9.99
CA PRO A 178 5.14 7.71 -11.41
C PRO A 178 3.76 7.09 -11.73
N MET A 179 3.10 7.53 -12.81
CA MET A 179 1.74 7.07 -13.12
C MET A 179 1.64 5.54 -13.28
N SER A 180 2.68 4.88 -13.80
CA SER A 180 2.69 3.42 -13.90
C SER A 180 2.62 2.74 -12.52
N ALA A 181 3.33 3.23 -11.50
CA ALA A 181 3.18 2.75 -10.13
C ALA A 181 1.80 3.04 -9.52
N VAL A 182 1.18 4.18 -9.86
CA VAL A 182 -0.19 4.48 -9.44
C VAL A 182 -1.17 3.48 -10.05
N LEU A 183 -1.05 3.21 -11.36
CA LEU A 183 -1.84 2.19 -12.04
C LEU A 183 -1.63 0.79 -11.44
N HIS A 184 -0.39 0.40 -11.11
CA HIS A 184 -0.12 -0.87 -10.43
C HIS A 184 -0.88 -1.00 -9.11
N ALA A 185 -0.78 0.02 -8.26
CA ALA A 185 -1.45 0.04 -6.97
C ALA A 185 -2.97 -0.04 -7.13
N GLN A 186 -3.52 0.74 -8.04
CA GLN A 186 -4.95 0.81 -8.31
C GLN A 186 -5.49 -0.53 -8.87
N TYR A 187 -4.80 -1.08 -9.86
CA TYR A 187 -5.16 -2.34 -10.50
C TYR A 187 -5.07 -3.53 -9.55
N SER A 188 -4.00 -3.66 -8.75
CA SER A 188 -3.88 -4.79 -7.82
C SER A 188 -4.91 -4.76 -6.71
N TYR A 189 -5.23 -3.59 -6.16
CA TYR A 189 -6.31 -3.47 -5.16
C TYR A 189 -7.71 -3.66 -5.75
N THR A 190 -7.90 -3.41 -7.05
CA THR A 190 -9.15 -3.79 -7.73
C THR A 190 -9.36 -5.30 -7.72
N TYR A 191 -8.30 -6.10 -7.94
CA TYR A 191 -8.37 -7.56 -7.82
C TYR A 191 -8.68 -8.02 -6.39
N VAL A 192 -8.07 -7.37 -5.39
CA VAL A 192 -8.33 -7.66 -3.98
C VAL A 192 -9.81 -7.41 -3.65
N SER A 193 -10.32 -6.21 -3.94
CA SER A 193 -11.73 -5.87 -3.68
C SER A 193 -12.70 -6.76 -4.47
N ALA A 194 -12.39 -7.11 -5.72
CA ALA A 194 -13.20 -8.04 -6.49
C ALA A 194 -13.22 -9.46 -5.88
N LEU A 195 -12.09 -9.95 -5.36
CA LEU A 195 -12.07 -11.22 -4.62
C LEU A 195 -12.91 -11.14 -3.34
N ASP A 196 -12.82 -10.04 -2.60
CA ASP A 196 -13.60 -9.84 -1.37
C ASP A 196 -15.10 -9.86 -1.64
N ILE A 197 -15.56 -9.23 -2.72
CA ILE A 197 -16.95 -9.28 -3.19
C ILE A 197 -17.37 -10.74 -3.45
N GLU A 198 -16.54 -11.53 -4.14
CA GLU A 198 -16.84 -12.94 -4.44
C GLU A 198 -16.89 -13.80 -3.16
N ILE A 199 -16.03 -13.54 -2.18
CA ILE A 199 -16.04 -14.22 -0.88
C ILE A 199 -17.36 -13.97 -0.14
N ILE A 200 -17.81 -12.71 -0.11
CA ILE A 200 -19.03 -12.30 0.60
C ILE A 200 -20.28 -12.82 -0.12
N THR A 201 -20.38 -12.59 -1.43
CA THR A 201 -21.58 -12.90 -2.23
C THR A 201 -21.79 -14.40 -2.45
N ALA A 202 -20.73 -15.22 -2.39
CA ALA A 202 -20.87 -16.66 -2.54
C ALA A 202 -21.74 -17.32 -1.46
N GLY A 203 -21.90 -16.68 -0.28
CA GLY A 203 -22.70 -17.19 0.84
C GLY A 203 -22.21 -18.53 1.41
N LYS A 204 -21.00 -18.95 1.04
CA LYS A 204 -20.38 -20.25 1.41
C LYS A 204 -19.12 -20.09 2.25
N ALA A 205 -18.55 -18.89 2.30
CA ALA A 205 -17.38 -18.61 3.13
C ALA A 205 -17.75 -18.72 4.62
N ALA A 206 -16.78 -19.06 5.46
CA ALA A 206 -16.99 -19.02 6.90
C ALA A 206 -17.30 -17.58 7.33
N GLU A 207 -18.12 -17.40 8.37
CA GLU A 207 -18.52 -16.07 8.85
C GLU A 207 -17.32 -15.16 9.12
N ARG A 208 -16.26 -15.70 9.74
CA ARG A 208 -15.00 -14.98 9.97
C ARG A 208 -14.37 -14.49 8.66
N ASP A 209 -14.35 -15.31 7.62
CA ASP A 209 -13.73 -14.98 6.34
C ASP A 209 -14.51 -13.85 5.65
N ARG A 210 -15.84 -13.91 5.73
CA ARG A 210 -16.74 -12.85 5.26
C ARG A 210 -16.48 -11.54 6.00
N CYS A 211 -16.38 -11.54 7.33
CA CYS A 211 -16.11 -10.33 8.11
C CYS A 211 -14.75 -9.70 7.77
N ILE A 212 -13.74 -10.51 7.45
CA ILE A 212 -12.43 -9.99 7.01
C ILE A 212 -12.57 -9.27 5.66
N ALA A 213 -13.23 -9.91 4.70
CA ALA A 213 -13.48 -9.33 3.38
C ALA A 213 -14.31 -8.03 3.47
N GLU A 214 -15.31 -7.98 4.34
CA GLU A 214 -16.11 -6.77 4.62
C GLU A 214 -15.23 -5.60 5.12
N VAL A 215 -14.35 -5.87 6.10
CA VAL A 215 -13.42 -4.86 6.63
C VAL A 215 -12.41 -4.42 5.56
N SER A 216 -11.92 -5.36 4.75
CA SER A 216 -11.03 -5.07 3.62
C SER A 216 -11.72 -4.13 2.61
N LEU A 217 -12.97 -4.41 2.21
CA LEU A 217 -13.75 -3.52 1.33
C LEU A 217 -13.93 -2.12 1.92
N ALA A 218 -14.35 -2.03 3.18
CA ALA A 218 -14.55 -0.73 3.84
C ALA A 218 -13.29 0.14 3.83
N LYS A 219 -12.10 -0.48 3.85
CA LYS A 219 -10.79 0.20 3.78
C LYS A 219 -10.35 0.50 2.35
N ASN A 220 -10.64 -0.37 1.39
CA ASN A 220 -10.08 -0.32 0.05
C ASN A 220 -10.90 0.53 -0.92
N LEU A 221 -12.24 0.49 -0.85
CA LEU A 221 -13.09 1.21 -1.83
C LEU A 221 -12.83 2.73 -1.88
N PRO A 222 -12.72 3.45 -0.75
CA PRO A 222 -12.43 4.89 -0.78
C PRO A 222 -11.04 5.23 -1.36
N LYS A 223 -10.08 4.32 -1.21
CA LYS A 223 -8.76 4.45 -1.85
C LYS A 223 -8.83 4.22 -3.35
N LEU A 224 -9.65 3.26 -3.78
CA LEU A 224 -9.87 2.98 -5.19
C LEU A 224 -10.56 4.16 -5.89
N GLU A 225 -11.55 4.80 -5.27
CA GLU A 225 -12.16 6.02 -5.82
C GLU A 225 -11.14 7.15 -5.98
N PHE A 226 -10.29 7.36 -4.95
CA PHE A 226 -9.22 8.33 -5.02
C PHE A 226 -8.24 8.03 -6.17
N GLY A 227 -7.77 6.78 -6.26
CA GLY A 227 -6.81 6.37 -7.28
C GLY A 227 -7.39 6.43 -8.69
N LEU A 228 -8.69 6.09 -8.86
CA LEU A 228 -9.41 6.25 -10.12
C LEU A 228 -9.33 7.69 -10.60
N LYS A 229 -9.73 8.64 -9.75
CA LYS A 229 -9.69 10.07 -10.09
C LYS A 229 -8.28 10.54 -10.45
N VAL A 230 -7.26 10.12 -9.70
CA VAL A 230 -5.87 10.46 -10.02
C VAL A 230 -5.48 9.98 -11.42
N ILE A 231 -5.87 8.75 -11.81
CA ILE A 231 -5.56 8.22 -13.13
C ILE A 231 -6.38 8.94 -14.22
N GLU A 232 -7.68 9.13 -14.05
CA GLU A 232 -8.54 9.84 -15.01
C GLU A 232 -8.04 11.25 -15.31
N ASP A 233 -7.66 11.98 -14.27
CA ASP A 233 -7.25 13.39 -14.40
C ASP A 233 -5.86 13.55 -15.03
N ASN A 234 -4.99 12.52 -14.96
CA ASN A 234 -3.55 12.72 -15.22
C ASN A 234 -2.89 11.70 -16.16
N ALA A 235 -3.53 10.56 -16.45
CA ALA A 235 -2.88 9.52 -17.24
C ALA A 235 -2.75 9.94 -18.71
N GLU A 236 -1.50 9.99 -19.18
CA GLU A 236 -1.19 10.10 -20.59
C GLU A 236 -0.99 8.68 -21.13
N VAL A 237 -1.72 8.30 -22.18
CA VAL A 237 -1.73 6.92 -22.68
C VAL A 237 -1.51 6.81 -24.18
N ASP A 238 -1.09 5.63 -24.65
CA ASP A 238 -1.16 5.27 -26.07
C ASP A 238 -2.57 4.76 -26.45
N HIS A 239 -2.81 4.40 -27.71
CA HIS A 239 -4.12 3.89 -28.14
C HIS A 239 -4.53 2.62 -27.39
N ALA A 240 -3.60 1.66 -27.22
CA ALA A 240 -3.90 0.43 -26.50
C ALA A 240 -4.08 0.70 -25.00
N GLY A 241 -3.41 1.72 -24.47
CA GLY A 241 -3.60 2.21 -23.12
C GLY A 241 -4.97 2.84 -22.90
N ALA A 242 -5.46 3.62 -23.87
CA ALA A 242 -6.83 4.15 -23.83
C ALA A 242 -7.86 3.02 -23.81
N ASP A 243 -7.75 2.05 -24.72
CA ASP A 243 -8.65 0.88 -24.76
C ASP A 243 -8.58 0.06 -23.46
N PHE A 244 -7.36 -0.10 -22.90
CA PHE A 244 -7.16 -0.81 -21.63
C PHE A 244 -7.79 -0.06 -20.46
N LEU A 245 -7.56 1.25 -20.34
CA LEU A 245 -8.10 2.07 -19.25
C LEU A 245 -9.62 2.20 -19.34
N GLU A 246 -10.20 2.33 -20.53
CA GLU A 246 -11.66 2.32 -20.68
C GLU A 246 -12.26 1.00 -20.18
N GLY A 247 -11.70 -0.13 -20.60
CA GLY A 247 -12.12 -1.44 -20.10
C GLY A 247 -11.87 -1.62 -18.60
N TYR A 248 -10.82 -0.99 -18.08
CA TYR A 248 -10.50 -1.03 -16.65
C TYR A 248 -11.47 -0.19 -15.82
N PHE A 249 -11.79 1.03 -16.23
CA PHE A 249 -12.70 1.93 -15.52
C PHE A 249 -14.11 1.35 -15.46
N ASN A 250 -14.63 0.83 -16.58
CA ASN A 250 -15.92 0.15 -16.59
C ASN A 250 -15.98 -1.03 -15.60
N TRP A 251 -14.88 -1.77 -15.46
CA TRP A 251 -14.80 -2.87 -14.48
C TRP A 251 -14.66 -2.34 -13.05
N LEU A 252 -13.85 -1.31 -12.84
CA LEU A 252 -13.67 -0.71 -11.52
C LEU A 252 -14.98 -0.08 -11.01
N ASP A 253 -15.75 0.58 -11.86
CA ASP A 253 -17.07 1.13 -11.50
C ASP A 253 -18.00 0.02 -10.98
N TYR A 254 -18.03 -1.14 -11.66
CA TYR A 254 -18.77 -2.30 -11.18
C TYR A 254 -18.27 -2.79 -9.81
N VAL A 255 -16.95 -2.86 -9.60
CA VAL A 255 -16.36 -3.26 -8.32
C VAL A 255 -16.72 -2.27 -7.21
N LEU A 256 -16.66 -0.97 -7.49
CA LEU A 256 -17.05 0.08 -6.55
C LEU A 256 -18.55 0.00 -6.21
N GLU A 257 -19.42 -0.09 -7.21
CA GLU A 257 -20.87 -0.20 -7.02
C GLU A 257 -21.24 -1.44 -6.20
N ALA A 258 -20.74 -2.62 -6.59
CA ALA A 258 -21.01 -3.86 -5.88
C ALA A 258 -20.43 -3.86 -4.46
N GLY A 259 -19.23 -3.31 -4.29
CA GLY A 259 -18.59 -3.18 -2.98
C GLY A 259 -19.38 -2.27 -2.04
N TYR A 260 -19.80 -1.09 -2.48
CA TYR A 260 -20.60 -0.19 -1.67
C TYR A 260 -21.99 -0.74 -1.36
N GLN A 261 -22.63 -1.44 -2.31
CA GLN A 261 -23.89 -2.13 -2.07
C GLN A 261 -23.76 -3.16 -0.93
N ILE A 262 -22.66 -3.92 -0.89
CA ILE A 262 -22.37 -4.86 0.21
C ILE A 262 -22.20 -4.11 1.54
N LEU A 263 -21.43 -3.03 1.56
CA LEU A 263 -21.22 -2.24 2.78
C LEU A 263 -22.55 -1.68 3.31
N ASP A 264 -23.42 -1.18 2.44
CA ASP A 264 -24.75 -0.70 2.79
C ASP A 264 -25.66 -1.83 3.32
N GLU A 265 -25.66 -3.00 2.66
CA GLU A 265 -26.45 -4.18 3.07
C GLU A 265 -26.09 -4.63 4.48
N PHE A 266 -24.80 -4.64 4.83
CA PHE A 266 -24.32 -5.06 6.15
C PHE A 266 -24.21 -3.91 7.16
N GLY A 267 -24.57 -2.68 6.78
CA GLY A 267 -24.52 -1.52 7.66
C GLY A 267 -23.10 -1.15 8.11
N ILE A 268 -22.12 -1.35 7.23
CA ILE A 268 -20.69 -1.08 7.47
C ILE A 268 -20.34 0.26 6.83
N SER A 269 -19.89 1.21 7.65
CA SER A 269 -19.44 2.50 7.12
C SER A 269 -18.08 2.36 6.41
N PRO A 270 -17.93 2.88 5.18
CA PRO A 270 -16.63 3.01 4.54
C PRO A 270 -15.66 3.86 5.37
N GLN A 271 -14.38 3.49 5.40
CA GLN A 271 -13.36 4.28 6.10
C GLN A 271 -13.05 5.54 5.30
N VAL A 272 -13.17 6.70 5.93
CA VAL A 272 -12.82 7.97 5.27
C VAL A 272 -11.34 7.94 4.87
N PHE A 273 -11.08 8.05 3.57
CA PHE A 273 -9.72 8.15 3.05
C PHE A 273 -9.40 9.60 2.73
N VAL A 274 -8.36 10.12 3.38
CA VAL A 274 -7.75 11.42 3.07
C VAL A 274 -6.30 11.16 2.76
N HIS A 275 -5.86 11.47 1.54
CA HIS A 275 -4.46 11.27 1.19
C HIS A 275 -3.60 12.19 2.05
N PRO A 276 -2.55 11.71 2.75
CA PRO A 276 -1.75 12.56 3.66
C PRO A 276 -1.09 13.77 2.98
N LEU A 277 -0.88 13.68 1.67
CA LEU A 277 -0.37 14.78 0.83
C LEU A 277 -1.46 15.72 0.26
N GLU A 278 -2.76 15.50 0.52
CA GLU A 278 -3.86 16.38 0.05
C GLU A 278 -4.17 17.56 0.95
N THR A 279 -3.68 17.57 2.18
CA THR A 279 -3.98 18.62 3.18
C THR A 279 -3.41 20.01 2.84
N HIS A 280 -3.01 20.26 1.58
CA HIS A 280 -2.16 21.39 1.23
C HIS A 280 -2.65 22.40 0.20
N ASP A 281 -3.74 22.19 -0.51
CA ASP A 281 -4.15 23.18 -1.51
C ASP A 281 -5.24 24.15 -1.04
N ASP A 282 -6.03 23.80 0.00
CA ASP A 282 -7.16 24.64 0.46
C ASP A 282 -7.09 25.13 1.92
N CYS A 283 -6.06 24.77 2.69
CA CYS A 283 -5.77 25.47 3.94
C CYS A 283 -4.94 26.72 3.62
N GLY A 284 -5.63 27.80 3.26
CA GLY A 284 -5.03 29.14 3.26
C GLY A 284 -4.19 29.38 4.52
N ASP A 285 -3.00 29.93 4.32
CA ASP A 285 -2.17 30.63 5.32
C ASP A 285 -1.58 29.86 6.51
N SER A 286 -1.50 28.52 6.55
CA SER A 286 -0.67 27.88 7.59
C SER A 286 0.85 28.00 7.34
N THR A 287 1.27 28.12 6.08
CA THR A 287 2.66 28.48 5.72
C THR A 287 3.00 29.92 6.10
N ASP A 288 2.02 30.82 6.13
CA ASP A 288 2.23 32.21 6.55
C ASP A 288 2.56 32.30 8.05
N LEU A 289 2.03 31.39 8.88
CA LEU A 289 2.34 31.36 10.31
C LEU A 289 3.81 31.08 10.62
N LEU A 290 4.55 30.43 9.71
CA LEU A 290 5.97 30.07 9.87
C LEU A 290 6.92 31.06 9.18
N GLN A 291 6.41 32.07 8.45
CA GLN A 291 7.28 33.07 7.82
C GLN A 291 8.11 33.83 8.87
N ASP A 292 7.51 34.16 10.00
CA ASP A 292 8.13 35.03 11.01
C ASP A 292 9.11 34.33 11.97
N GLY A 293 9.29 33.00 11.88
CA GLY A 293 10.23 32.26 12.76
C GLY A 293 9.82 32.18 14.25
N HIS A 294 8.87 33.03 14.67
CA HIS A 294 8.36 33.15 16.03
C HIS A 294 7.27 32.14 16.43
N THR A 295 6.95 31.20 15.55
CA THR A 295 5.98 30.13 15.82
C THR A 295 6.53 29.17 16.87
N VAL A 296 5.71 28.79 17.82
CA VAL A 296 6.10 27.85 18.89
C VAL A 296 5.45 26.49 18.61
N PRO A 297 6.19 25.49 18.09
CA PRO A 297 5.69 24.14 17.91
C PRO A 297 5.57 23.39 19.24
N CYS A 298 4.46 22.67 19.41
CA CYS A 298 4.17 21.87 20.60
C CYS A 298 3.68 20.48 20.20
N ARG A 299 4.35 19.44 20.70
CA ARG A 299 3.92 18.04 20.55
C ARG A 299 2.51 17.82 21.09
N LEU A 300 1.69 17.09 20.34
CA LEU A 300 0.39 16.63 20.84
C LEU A 300 0.60 15.50 21.87
N SER A 301 -0.16 15.52 22.95
CA SER A 301 -0.05 14.54 24.03
C SER A 301 -0.56 13.14 23.67
N SER A 302 -1.23 12.98 22.53
CA SER A 302 -1.73 11.68 22.04
C SER A 302 -0.73 10.92 21.16
N ILE A 303 0.50 11.43 21.02
CA ILE A 303 1.56 10.77 20.25
C ILE A 303 2.43 9.93 21.18
N GLU A 304 2.55 8.64 20.87
CA GLU A 304 3.50 7.73 21.52
C GLU A 304 4.87 7.82 20.84
N GLU A 305 5.93 7.84 21.63
CA GLU A 305 7.31 7.96 21.17
C GLU A 305 8.07 6.68 21.49
N HIS A 306 8.69 6.06 20.48
CA HIS A 306 9.55 4.90 20.64
C HIS A 306 10.95 5.22 20.13
N ASP A 307 11.89 5.35 21.06
CA ASP A 307 13.29 5.60 20.73
C ASP A 307 13.98 4.33 20.21
N LEU A 308 14.54 4.41 19.00
CA LEU A 308 15.25 3.31 18.32
C LEU A 308 16.75 3.63 18.16
N GLY A 309 17.29 4.53 18.97
CA GLY A 309 18.69 4.98 18.91
C GLY A 309 18.85 6.20 18.00
N ASP A 310 19.31 5.97 16.78
CA ASP A 310 19.52 7.03 15.78
C ASP A 310 18.21 7.47 15.10
N GLU A 311 17.13 6.72 15.30
CA GLU A 311 15.79 6.99 14.78
C GLU A 311 14.76 7.05 15.92
N MET A 312 13.58 7.63 15.62
CA MET A 312 12.44 7.66 16.53
C MET A 312 11.17 7.32 15.77
N LEU A 313 10.41 6.34 16.25
CA LEU A 313 9.09 6.03 15.73
C LEU A 313 8.05 6.82 16.54
N LEU A 314 7.28 7.65 15.85
CA LEU A 314 6.13 8.35 16.39
C LEU A 314 4.86 7.63 16.00
N TYR A 315 4.02 7.28 16.97
CA TYR A 315 2.74 6.62 16.71
C TYR A 315 1.57 7.48 17.19
N SER A 316 0.69 7.85 16.27
CA SER A 316 -0.56 8.56 16.59
C SER A 316 -1.67 7.55 16.79
N LEU A 317 -2.11 7.34 18.03
CA LEU A 317 -3.21 6.44 18.35
C LEU A 317 -4.52 6.87 17.66
N ASP A 318 -4.79 8.17 17.64
CA ASP A 318 -6.04 8.72 17.09
C ASP A 318 -6.16 8.51 15.57
N LYS A 319 -5.01 8.47 14.87
CA LYS A 319 -4.95 8.36 13.40
C LYS A 319 -4.50 6.98 12.92
N GLU A 320 -4.00 6.14 13.82
CA GLU A 320 -3.37 4.85 13.52
C GLU A 320 -2.22 4.97 12.50
N ILE A 321 -1.41 6.03 12.62
CA ILE A 321 -0.27 6.30 11.73
C ILE A 321 1.04 6.20 12.54
N GLY A 322 1.97 5.40 12.03
CA GLY A 322 3.38 5.38 12.46
C GLY A 322 4.26 6.19 11.51
N ILE A 323 5.11 7.07 12.05
CA ILE A 323 6.08 7.87 11.29
C ILE A 323 7.46 7.65 11.89
N SER A 324 8.39 7.15 11.08
CA SER A 324 9.82 7.08 11.49
C SER A 324 10.49 8.42 11.21
N LEU A 325 11.18 8.93 12.22
CA LEU A 325 12.03 10.10 12.14
C LEU A 325 13.49 9.65 12.12
N ASN A 326 14.24 10.14 11.13
CA ASN A 326 15.70 10.02 11.14
C ASN A 326 16.31 10.89 12.26
N SER A 327 17.64 10.81 12.42
CA SER A 327 18.36 11.52 13.49
C SER A 327 18.13 13.04 13.50
N SER A 328 18.15 13.69 12.33
CA SER A 328 17.91 15.14 12.21
C SER A 328 16.47 15.52 12.58
N ALA A 329 15.48 14.77 12.09
CA ALA A 329 14.07 15.03 12.38
C ALA A 329 13.72 14.72 13.85
N LYS A 330 14.34 13.70 14.44
CA LYS A 330 14.27 13.39 15.87
C LYS A 330 14.75 14.57 16.73
N ALA A 331 15.90 15.14 16.39
CA ALA A 331 16.45 16.29 17.13
C ALA A 331 15.51 17.52 17.07
N ILE A 332 14.91 17.79 15.90
CA ILE A 332 13.90 18.86 15.75
C ILE A 332 12.66 18.55 16.60
N TRP A 333 12.15 17.31 16.56
CA TRP A 333 10.98 16.87 17.31
C TRP A 333 11.16 17.03 18.83
N GLU A 334 12.31 16.64 19.37
CA GLU A 334 12.62 16.74 20.81
C GLU A 334 12.57 18.20 21.31
N LEU A 335 12.92 19.16 20.45
CA LEU A 335 12.90 20.59 20.75
C LEU A 335 11.49 21.22 20.62
N CYS A 336 10.53 20.55 19.96
CA CYS A 336 9.14 21.00 19.77
C CYS A 336 8.27 20.85 21.04
N ASN A 337 8.74 21.36 22.18
CA ASN A 337 8.12 21.18 23.49
C ASN A 337 7.12 22.28 23.90
N GLY A 338 6.70 23.14 22.96
CA GLY A 338 5.80 24.25 23.23
C GLY A 338 6.43 25.45 23.93
N LYS A 339 7.77 25.49 24.07
CA LYS A 339 8.49 26.62 24.71
C LYS A 339 9.39 27.39 23.76
N ARG A 340 9.94 26.72 22.75
CA ARG A 340 10.89 27.31 21.80
C ARG A 340 10.19 27.74 20.53
N THR A 341 10.60 28.86 19.99
CA THR A 341 10.27 29.31 18.64
C THR A 341 11.07 28.52 17.60
N VAL A 342 10.63 28.52 16.34
CA VAL A 342 11.39 27.91 15.24
C VAL A 342 12.81 28.48 15.13
N ASP A 343 12.98 29.78 15.32
CA ASP A 343 14.30 30.43 15.30
C ASP A 343 15.21 29.91 16.42
N GLU A 344 14.67 29.79 17.64
CA GLU A 344 15.41 29.24 18.80
C GLU A 344 15.77 27.77 18.59
N ILE A 345 14.89 26.98 17.96
CA ILE A 345 15.18 25.58 17.59
C ILE A 345 16.34 25.53 16.58
N SER A 346 16.31 26.39 15.56
CA SER A 346 17.37 26.49 14.55
C SER A 346 18.71 26.92 15.17
N GLU A 347 18.69 27.90 16.08
CA GLU A 347 19.89 28.35 16.80
C GLU A 347 20.47 27.23 17.68
N GLU A 348 19.63 26.50 18.42
CA GLU A 348 20.09 25.38 19.27
C GLU A 348 20.73 24.25 18.45
N LEU A 349 20.13 23.89 17.30
CA LEU A 349 20.69 22.88 16.39
C LEU A 349 21.97 23.37 15.69
N SER A 350 22.09 24.67 15.41
CA SER A 350 23.29 25.25 14.80
C SER A 350 24.54 25.05 15.67
N LEU A 351 24.37 25.12 16.99
CA LEU A 351 25.45 24.92 17.96
C LEU A 351 25.90 23.46 18.05
N SER A 352 25.00 22.50 17.85
CA SER A 352 25.34 21.07 17.92
C SER A 352 25.91 20.53 16.61
N LEU A 353 25.55 21.12 15.48
CA LEU A 353 25.94 20.66 14.13
C LEU A 353 27.10 21.44 13.50
N ASP A 354 27.58 22.52 14.13
CA ASP A 354 28.60 23.44 13.57
C ASP A 354 28.19 24.00 12.19
N LEU A 355 26.90 24.30 12.05
CA LEU A 355 26.30 24.91 10.86
C LEU A 355 25.75 26.30 11.21
N SER A 356 25.54 27.16 10.22
CA SER A 356 24.90 28.45 10.50
C SER A 356 23.40 28.27 10.74
N SER A 357 22.84 28.95 11.74
CA SER A 357 21.39 28.93 11.98
C SER A 357 20.59 29.43 10.77
N ALA A 358 21.15 30.35 9.98
CA ALA A 358 20.52 30.84 8.76
C ALA A 358 20.38 29.76 7.67
N ASP A 359 21.34 28.84 7.58
CA ASP A 359 21.30 27.72 6.64
C ASP A 359 20.36 26.60 7.11
N LEU A 360 20.24 26.39 8.43
CA LEU A 360 19.35 25.37 9.02
C LEU A 360 17.89 25.78 9.07
N LEU A 361 17.60 27.08 9.20
CA LEU A 361 16.24 27.58 9.41
C LEU A 361 15.23 27.09 8.35
N PRO A 362 15.54 27.06 7.04
CA PRO A 362 14.63 26.50 6.04
C PRO A 362 14.30 25.02 6.27
N GLU A 363 15.28 24.21 6.66
CA GLU A 363 15.07 22.78 6.93
C GLU A 363 14.26 22.55 8.21
N VAL A 364 14.54 23.31 9.27
CA VAL A 364 13.77 23.27 10.52
C VAL A 364 12.31 23.67 10.27
N LYS A 365 12.07 24.73 9.49
CA LYS A 365 10.73 25.14 9.06
C LYS A 365 10.05 24.01 8.28
N ALA A 366 10.72 23.41 7.31
CA ALA A 366 10.16 22.32 6.51
C ALA A 366 9.76 21.12 7.38
N ALA A 367 10.63 20.69 8.30
CA ALA A 367 10.38 19.57 9.21
C ALA A 367 9.21 19.85 10.17
N ILE A 368 9.18 21.02 10.83
CA ILE A 368 8.07 21.40 11.73
C ILE A 368 6.76 21.49 10.96
N THR A 369 6.80 22.07 9.75
CA THR A 369 5.61 22.10 8.88
C THR A 369 5.14 20.67 8.64
N GLN A 370 6.02 19.77 8.22
CA GLN A 370 5.66 18.38 7.93
C GLN A 370 5.11 17.63 9.15
N LEU A 371 5.73 17.78 10.31
CA LEU A 371 5.25 17.20 11.57
C LEU A 371 3.87 17.76 11.97
N SER A 372 3.64 19.06 11.78
CA SER A 372 2.33 19.67 12.01
C SER A 372 1.27 19.18 11.01
N LYS A 373 1.64 18.99 9.73
CA LYS A 373 0.75 18.43 8.69
C LYS A 373 0.28 17.02 9.01
N PHE A 374 1.19 16.19 9.54
CA PHE A 374 0.83 14.86 10.04
C PHE A 374 -0.04 14.92 11.31
N GLY A 375 -0.27 16.11 11.86
CA GLY A 375 -0.99 16.35 13.10
C GLY A 375 -0.26 15.76 14.30
N LEU A 376 1.07 15.83 14.28
CA LEU A 376 1.91 15.47 15.41
C LEU A 376 2.23 16.70 16.28
N LEU A 377 2.16 17.89 15.69
CA LEU A 377 2.41 19.17 16.35
C LEU A 377 1.21 20.12 16.26
N LYS A 378 1.00 20.88 17.32
CA LYS A 378 0.21 22.12 17.33
C LYS A 378 1.15 23.31 17.24
N LEU A 379 0.83 24.27 16.37
CA LEU A 379 1.57 25.53 16.25
C LEU A 379 0.84 26.63 17.03
N ALA A 380 1.55 27.30 17.94
CA ALA A 380 1.06 28.50 18.60
C ALA A 380 1.75 29.74 18.01
N GLY A 381 0.97 30.76 17.63
CA GLY A 381 1.53 32.06 17.30
C GLY A 381 2.12 32.67 18.56
N GLY A 382 3.43 32.96 18.56
CA GLY A 382 4.09 33.64 19.66
C GLY A 382 3.56 35.07 19.78
N SER A 383 2.44 35.27 20.46
CA SER A 383 2.01 36.60 20.87
C SER A 383 2.98 37.10 21.92
N ARG A 384 4.08 37.74 21.48
CA ARG A 384 4.86 38.63 22.34
C ARG A 384 3.87 39.65 22.88
N GLU A 385 3.53 39.54 24.16
CA GLU A 385 2.91 40.62 24.90
C GLU A 385 3.76 41.87 24.61
N ARG A 386 3.23 42.78 23.80
CA ARG A 386 3.87 44.09 23.58
C ARG A 386 3.75 44.83 24.91
N GLY A 387 4.75 44.66 25.77
CA GLY A 387 4.91 45.47 26.97
C GLY A 387 4.95 46.93 26.56
N ILE A 388 3.99 47.70 27.08
CA ILE A 388 3.88 49.16 26.98
C ILE A 388 4.96 49.80 27.84
#